data_AF-A0AAD8HTZ2-F1
#
_entry.id   AF-A0AAD8HTZ2-F1
#
_cell.length_a   1.000
_cell.length_b   1.000
_cell.length_c   1.000
_cell.angle_alpha   90.00
_cell.angle_beta   90.00
_cell.angle_gamma   90.00
#
_symmetry.space_group_name_H-M   'P 1'
#
loop_
_entity.id
_entity.type
_entity.pdbx_description
1 polymer ?
#
loop_
_entity_poly.entity_id
_entity_poly.type
_entity_poly.pdbx_seq_one_letter_code
_entity_poly.pdbx_strand_id
1 'polypeptide(L)'
;METYKGHTKSWETGFHEEGRSQDNQICRLRVKYNNAILSSNLNEKKDGVVTQAKQLFNEATQKKLMNFIVQASASRNKGSNMTSNSAKKKTVTFATNLARNFDKAEA
;
A
#
# COMPACT_ATOMS: atom_id res chain seq x y z
N MET A 1 25.34 -16.18 -43.13
CA MET A 1 25.10 -15.73 -41.75
C MET A 1 23.63 -15.34 -41.69
N GLU A 2 22.77 -16.26 -41.29
CA GLU A 2 21.32 -16.00 -41.27
C GLU A 2 20.97 -15.14 -40.06
N THR A 3 20.55 -13.90 -40.30
CA THR A 3 20.02 -13.04 -39.24
C THR A 3 18.66 -13.58 -38.83
N TYR A 4 18.64 -14.28 -37.69
CA TYR A 4 17.43 -14.62 -36.93
C TYR A 4 16.76 -13.33 -36.45
N LYS A 5 16.07 -12.64 -37.37
CA LYS A 5 15.08 -11.62 -37.02
C LYS A 5 13.74 -12.25 -37.33
N GLY A 6 13.16 -12.84 -36.28
CA GLY A 6 11.84 -13.44 -36.31
C GLY A 6 10.83 -12.47 -36.93
N HIS A 7 9.82 -13.05 -37.58
CA HIS A 7 8.77 -12.32 -38.28
C HIS A 7 8.11 -11.30 -37.35
N THR A 8 7.77 -10.10 -37.86
CA THR A 8 7.29 -8.95 -37.06
C THR A 8 6.05 -9.25 -36.22
N LYS A 9 5.28 -10.28 -36.61
CA LYS A 9 4.07 -10.76 -35.92
C LYS A 9 4.33 -11.85 -34.88
N SER A 10 5.55 -12.37 -34.80
CA SER A 10 5.97 -13.47 -33.92
C SER A 10 6.99 -13.03 -32.87
N TRP A 11 7.15 -11.72 -32.69
CA TRP A 11 8.11 -11.18 -31.73
C TRP A 11 7.54 -11.27 -30.32
N GLU A 12 7.57 -12.46 -29.73
CA GLU A 12 7.36 -12.62 -28.29
C GLU A 12 8.62 -12.12 -27.58
N THR A 13 8.54 -10.96 -26.95
CA THR A 13 9.70 -10.34 -26.29
C THR A 13 10.10 -11.05 -24.98
N GLY A 14 9.34 -12.05 -24.51
CA GLY A 14 9.55 -12.69 -23.21
C GLY A 14 9.41 -11.74 -22.02
N PHE A 15 9.11 -10.46 -22.26
CA PHE A 15 8.94 -9.46 -21.22
C PHE A 15 7.53 -9.56 -20.65
N HIS A 16 7.46 -9.59 -19.33
CA HIS A 16 6.18 -9.48 -18.62
C HIS A 16 5.68 -8.04 -18.68
N GLU A 17 4.36 -7.86 -18.68
CA GLU A 17 3.75 -6.54 -18.59
C GLU A 17 4.30 -5.79 -17.39
N GLU A 18 4.60 -4.50 -17.59
CA GLU A 18 5.21 -3.72 -16.54
C GLU A 18 4.24 -3.60 -15.36
N GLY A 19 4.62 -4.23 -14.24
CA GLY A 19 3.78 -4.32 -13.07
C GLY A 19 3.99 -3.15 -12.12
N ARG A 20 3.14 -3.09 -11.09
CA ARG A 20 3.22 -2.12 -9.97
C ARG A 20 4.61 -2.01 -9.33
N SER A 21 5.43 -3.06 -9.44
CA SER A 21 6.82 -3.05 -8.96
C SER A 21 7.71 -2.08 -9.74
N GLN A 22 7.64 -2.08 -11.07
CA GLN A 22 8.41 -1.16 -11.92
C GLN A 22 7.94 0.28 -11.76
N ASP A 23 6.63 0.52 -11.67
CA ASP A 23 6.09 1.85 -11.35
C ASP A 23 6.66 2.39 -10.04
N ASN A 24 6.71 1.56 -9.00
CA ASN A 24 7.29 1.93 -7.71
C ASN A 24 8.79 2.23 -7.85
N GLN A 25 9.53 1.46 -8.64
CA GLN A 25 10.95 1.70 -8.92
C GLN A 25 11.16 3.03 -9.64
N ILE A 26 10.38 3.30 -10.69
CA ILE A 26 10.39 4.57 -11.44
C ILE A 26 10.06 5.73 -10.51
N CYS A 27 9.04 5.61 -9.66
CA CYS A 27 8.68 6.64 -8.69
C CYS A 27 9.83 6.93 -7.72
N ARG A 28 10.50 5.90 -7.20
CA ARG A 28 11.67 6.07 -6.33
C ARG A 28 12.81 6.79 -7.05
N LEU A 29 13.09 6.43 -8.30
CA LEU A 29 14.11 7.09 -9.10
C LEU A 29 13.77 8.57 -9.34
N ARG A 30 12.51 8.88 -9.69
CA ARG A 30 12.04 10.26 -9.85
C ARG A 30 12.24 11.08 -8.58
N VAL A 31 11.84 10.55 -7.42
CA VAL A 31 12.04 11.24 -6.12
C VAL A 31 13.53 11.49 -5.87
N LYS A 32 14.38 10.48 -6.07
CA LYS A 32 15.82 10.57 -5.84
C LYS A 32 16.47 11.66 -6.69
N TYR A 33 16.23 11.62 -8.01
CA TYR A 33 16.88 12.55 -8.93
C TYR A 33 16.30 13.96 -8.85
N ASN A 34 14.98 14.11 -8.68
CA ASN A 34 14.38 15.44 -8.50
C ASN A 34 14.93 16.13 -7.26
N ASN A 35 15.07 15.41 -6.14
CA ASN A 35 15.68 15.97 -4.94
C ASN A 35 17.12 16.44 -5.22
N ALA A 36 17.94 15.59 -5.84
CA ALA A 36 19.33 15.91 -6.16
C ALA A 36 19.45 17.13 -7.08
N ILE A 37 18.63 17.21 -8.14
CA ILE A 37 18.64 18.33 -9.09
C ILE A 37 18.21 19.63 -8.40
N LEU A 38 17.09 19.58 -7.67
CA LEU A 38 16.51 20.78 -7.06
C LEU A 38 17.37 21.34 -5.92
N SER A 39 18.05 20.48 -5.17
CA SER A 39 18.93 20.87 -4.07
C SER A 39 20.39 21.14 -4.49
N SER A 40 20.74 20.88 -5.76
CA SER A 40 22.07 21.11 -6.31
C SER A 40 22.48 22.58 -6.24
N ASN A 41 23.76 22.83 -5.95
CA ASN A 41 24.33 24.19 -5.96
C ASN A 41 24.34 24.84 -7.35
N LEU A 42 24.21 24.03 -8.41
CA LEU A 42 24.12 24.50 -9.80
C LEU A 42 22.71 25.00 -10.16
N ASN A 43 21.72 24.77 -9.30
CA ASN A 43 20.37 25.28 -9.51
C ASN A 43 20.29 26.74 -9.04
N GLU A 44 20.18 27.67 -9.98
CA GLU A 44 20.03 29.11 -9.70
C GLU A 44 18.82 29.43 -8.80
N LYS A 45 17.77 28.59 -8.84
CA LYS A 45 16.54 28.75 -8.05
C LYS A 45 16.53 27.92 -6.77
N LYS A 46 17.67 27.35 -6.37
CA LYS A 46 17.79 26.44 -5.22
C LYS A 46 17.13 27.00 -3.97
N ASP A 47 17.44 28.24 -3.59
CA ASP A 47 16.97 28.81 -2.32
C ASP A 47 15.45 28.97 -2.29
N GLY A 48 14.85 29.39 -3.41
CA GLY A 48 13.40 29.47 -3.54
C GLY A 48 12.73 28.10 -3.44
N VAL A 49 13.29 27.10 -4.13
CA VAL A 49 12.76 25.74 -4.10
C VAL A 49 12.89 25.11 -2.70
N VAL A 50 14.04 25.27 -2.04
CA VAL A 50 14.27 24.76 -0.68
C VAL A 50 13.34 25.44 0.33
N THR A 51 13.11 26.74 0.20
CA THR A 51 12.20 27.49 1.09
C THR A 51 10.76 27.01 0.92
N GLN A 52 10.27 26.89 -0.32
CA GLN A 52 8.94 26.37 -0.59
C GLN A 52 8.79 24.92 -0.13
N ALA A 53 9.80 24.08 -0.34
CA ALA A 53 9.79 22.70 0.13
C ALA A 53 9.67 22.60 1.65
N LYS A 54 10.39 23.45 2.41
CA LYS A 54 10.27 23.54 3.87
C LYS A 54 8.86 23.97 4.29
N GLN A 55 8.28 24.95 3.62
CA GLN A 55 6.94 25.42 3.92
C GLN A 55 5.90 24.30 3.71
N LEU A 56 5.93 23.64 2.55
CA LEU A 56 5.04 22.52 2.25
C LEU A 56 5.18 21.36 3.24
N PHE A 57 6.42 21.05 3.67
CA PHE A 57 6.66 20.03 4.69
C PHE A 57 6.02 20.40 6.04
N ASN A 58 6.16 21.66 6.46
CA ASN A 58 5.56 22.15 7.70
C ASN A 58 4.03 22.10 7.63
N GLU A 59 3.43 22.56 6.52
CA GLU A 59 1.99 22.49 6.31
C GLU A 59 1.46 21.04 6.32
N ALA A 60 2.16 20.12 5.65
CA ALA A 60 1.80 18.70 5.66
C ALA A 60 1.89 18.09 7.07
N THR A 61 2.93 18.45 7.83
CA THR A 61 3.13 17.98 9.21
C THR A 61 2.04 18.52 10.14
N GLN A 62 1.69 19.80 10.02
CA GLN A 62 0.59 20.42 10.75
C GLN A 62 -0.75 19.74 10.42
N LYS A 63 -1.05 19.51 9.14
CA LYS A 63 -2.27 18.78 8.72
C LYS A 63 -2.32 17.37 9.30
N LYS A 64 -1.19 16.65 9.27
CA LYS A 64 -1.09 15.29 9.86
C LYS A 64 -1.33 15.31 11.36
N LEU A 65 -0.76 16.29 12.07
CA LEU A 65 -0.98 16.48 13.51
C LEU A 65 -2.45 16.78 13.81
N MET A 66 -3.08 17.70 13.06
CA MET A 66 -4.50 18.03 13.21
C MET A 66 -5.39 16.80 12.98
N ASN A 67 -5.11 16.02 11.94
CA ASN A 67 -5.82 14.77 11.68
C ASN A 67 -5.68 13.77 12.85
N PHE A 68 -4.48 13.66 13.41
CA PHE A 68 -4.24 12.81 14.58
C PHE A 68 -5.02 13.29 15.81
N ILE A 69 -5.04 14.60 16.07
CA ILE A 69 -5.81 15.20 17.17
C ILE A 69 -7.31 14.95 16.99
N VAL A 70 -7.84 15.12 15.78
CA VAL A 70 -9.25 14.86 15.46
C VAL A 70 -9.59 13.38 15.63
N GLN A 71 -8.71 12.46 15.20
CA GLN A 71 -8.91 11.03 15.42
C GLN A 71 -8.89 10.68 16.92
N ALA A 72 -7.96 11.27 17.69
CA ALA A 72 -7.85 11.06 19.12
C ALA A 72 -9.07 11.61 19.88
N SER A 73 -9.57 12.79 19.52
CA SER A 73 -10.78 13.38 20.13
C SER A 73 -12.05 12.61 19.77
N ALA A 74 -12.19 12.16 18.51
CA ALA A 74 -13.28 11.28 18.09
C ALA A 74 -13.27 9.94 18.83
N SER A 75 -12.08 9.38 19.13
CA SER A 75 -11.96 8.17 19.94
C SER A 75 -12.35 8.40 21.41
N ARG A 76 -12.13 9.61 21.94
CA ARG A 76 -12.42 9.97 23.34
C ARG A 76 -13.91 10.21 23.59
N ASN A 77 -14.65 10.70 22.60
CA ASN A 77 -16.12 10.78 22.64
C ASN A 77 -16.81 9.41 22.46
N LYS A 78 -16.08 8.33 22.19
CA LYS A 78 -16.54 6.94 22.32
C LYS A 78 -16.33 6.41 23.75
N GLY A 79 -16.78 7.16 24.74
CA GLY A 79 -16.88 6.69 26.12
C GLY A 79 -18.24 6.00 26.36
N SER A 80 -18.19 4.79 26.92
CA SER A 80 -19.30 4.08 27.58
C SER A 80 -20.41 3.46 26.70
N ASN A 81 -20.10 2.31 26.08
CA ASN A 81 -20.98 1.17 26.24
C ASN A 81 -20.13 0.01 26.77
N MET A 82 -19.98 -0.03 28.10
CA MET A 82 -19.52 -1.20 28.83
C MET A 82 -20.57 -2.30 28.65
N THR A 83 -20.43 -3.13 27.62
CA THR A 83 -20.87 -4.52 27.74
C THR A 83 -19.69 -5.32 28.28
N SER A 84 -20.00 -6.03 29.36
CA SER A 84 -19.12 -6.75 30.25
C SER A 84 -18.02 -7.56 29.56
N ASN A 85 -16.87 -7.63 30.24
CA ASN A 85 -15.86 -8.66 30.05
C ASN A 85 -16.52 -10.03 29.83
N SER A 86 -16.53 -10.51 28.59
CA SER A 86 -16.48 -11.94 28.33
C SER A 86 -15.20 -12.19 27.56
N ALA A 87 -14.31 -12.97 28.17
CA ALA A 87 -13.10 -13.46 27.56
C ALA A 87 -13.43 -13.94 26.14
N LYS A 88 -12.67 -13.48 25.14
CA LYS A 88 -12.72 -14.00 23.78
C LYS A 88 -12.42 -15.51 23.84
N LYS A 89 -13.45 -16.33 24.05
CA LYS A 89 -13.37 -17.77 23.85
C LYS A 89 -13.07 -17.96 22.37
N LYS A 90 -11.86 -18.46 22.06
CA LYS A 90 -11.49 -18.86 20.71
C LYS A 90 -12.46 -19.96 20.29
N THR A 91 -13.38 -19.64 19.39
CA THR A 91 -14.27 -20.65 18.81
C THR A 91 -13.47 -21.41 17.76
N VAL A 92 -13.15 -22.67 18.05
CA VAL A 92 -12.54 -23.60 17.09
C VAL A 92 -13.69 -24.32 16.40
N THR A 93 -13.85 -24.07 15.10
CA THR A 93 -14.80 -24.81 14.28
C THR A 93 -14.09 -26.04 13.71
N PHE A 94 -14.45 -27.23 14.20
CA PHE A 94 -13.97 -28.47 13.60
C PHE A 94 -14.72 -28.73 12.29
N ALA A 95 -14.02 -29.27 11.29
CA ALA A 95 -14.67 -29.75 10.07
C ALA A 95 -15.75 -30.76 10.46
N THR A 96 -16.97 -30.58 9.95
CA THR A 96 -18.05 -31.55 10.11
C THR A 96 -17.60 -32.87 9.49
N ASN A 97 -17.39 -33.89 10.33
CA ASN A 97 -16.95 -35.20 9.90
C ASN A 97 -17.86 -35.71 8.77
N LEU A 98 -17.24 -36.16 7.67
CA LEU A 98 -17.83 -36.95 6.59
C LEU A 98 -18.20 -38.36 7.10
N ALA A 99 -18.91 -38.43 8.23
CA ALA A 99 -19.42 -39.67 8.79
C ALA A 99 -20.87 -39.84 8.34
N ARG A 100 -21.01 -40.69 7.33
CA ARG A 100 -22.28 -41.24 6.83
C ARG A 100 -23.10 -41.80 8.00
N ASN A 101 -24.35 -41.36 8.13
CA ASN A 101 -25.37 -42.21 8.72
C ASN A 101 -25.92 -43.08 7.58
N PHE A 102 -25.36 -44.28 7.46
CA PHE A 102 -26.09 -45.41 6.89
C PHE A 102 -26.98 -45.94 7.99
N ASP A 103 -28.29 -45.77 7.84
CA ASP A 103 -29.34 -46.59 8.46
C ASP A 103 -30.66 -46.18 7.77
N LYS A 104 -31.62 -47.05 7.47
CA LYS A 104 -31.70 -48.50 7.31
C LYS A 104 -33.10 -48.74 6.70
N ALA A 105 -33.25 -49.86 6.01
CA ALA A 105 -34.41 -50.31 5.28
C ALA A 105 -35.77 -50.32 6.04
N GLU A 106 -36.83 -50.21 5.22
CA GLU A 106 -38.17 -50.84 5.29
C GLU A 106 -39.10 -50.64 6.51
N ALA A 107 -40.31 -50.13 6.22
CA ALA A 107 -41.55 -50.92 6.20
C ALA A 107 -42.61 -50.23 5.33
#